data_AF-U9SQ51-F1
#
_entry.id   AF-U9SQ51-F1
#
_cell.length_a   1.000
_cell.length_b   1.000
_cell.length_c   1.000
_cell.angle_alpha   90.00
_cell.angle_beta   90.00
_cell.angle_gamma   90.00
#
_symmetry.space_group_name_H-M   'P 1'
#
loop_
_entity.id
_entity.type
_entity.pdbx_description
1 polymer ?
#
loop_
_entity_poly.entity_id
_entity_poly.type
_entity_poly.pdbx_seq_one_letter_code
_entity_poly.pdbx_strand_id
1 'polypeptide(L)'
;MAFYSCPYTYIDGRVCEKKCYRKEGCHIHWKRRTRIPCGDCGILTASSYGMCTKHAGKYYSKANYYKIKLQLKKWGQISQAIQELQDKKRDQASRVIQEYVRNWLYRPGGPMMKKAEARFYITASRQ
;
A
#
# COMPACT_ATOMS: atom_id res chain seq x y z
N MET A 1 -0.46 -4.16 56.89
CA MET A 1 0.00 -3.96 55.49
C MET A 1 0.36 -5.32 54.91
N ALA A 2 -0.26 -5.74 53.80
CA ALA A 2 0.10 -6.99 53.15
C ALA A 2 1.38 -6.81 52.32
N PHE A 3 2.37 -7.68 52.53
CA PHE A 3 3.56 -7.75 51.68
C PHE A 3 3.31 -8.75 50.56
N TYR A 4 3.53 -8.33 49.31
CA TYR A 4 3.50 -9.19 48.13
C TYR A 4 4.92 -9.60 47.75
N SER A 5 5.09 -10.75 47.10
CA SER A 5 6.32 -11.12 46.41
C SER A 5 6.29 -10.60 44.98
N CYS A 6 7.41 -10.07 44.49
CA CYS A 6 7.48 -9.59 43.11
C CYS A 6 7.36 -10.76 42.12
N PRO A 7 6.36 -10.77 41.22
CA PRO A 7 6.09 -11.89 40.30
C PRO A 7 6.99 -11.88 39.05
N TYR A 8 8.01 -11.02 38.99
CA TYR A 8 8.83 -10.87 37.79
C TYR A 8 9.74 -12.08 37.58
N THR A 9 9.62 -12.73 36.42
CA THR A 9 10.46 -13.85 35.98
C THR A 9 11.63 -13.38 35.11
N TYR A 10 12.84 -13.79 35.49
CA TYR A 10 14.04 -13.65 34.66
C TYR A 10 14.04 -14.66 33.52
N ILE A 11 14.93 -14.48 32.54
CA ILE A 11 15.08 -15.39 31.39
C ILE A 11 15.42 -16.81 31.85
N ASP A 12 16.22 -16.92 32.91
CA ASP A 12 16.65 -18.19 33.49
C ASP A 12 15.56 -18.89 34.33
N GLY A 13 14.31 -18.40 34.26
CA GLY A 13 13.17 -18.96 35.01
C GLY A 13 13.11 -18.57 36.50
N ARG A 14 14.14 -17.89 37.01
CA ARG A 14 14.15 -17.39 38.39
C ARG A 14 13.09 -16.31 38.59
N VAL A 15 12.41 -16.31 39.72
CA VAL A 15 11.48 -15.25 40.13
C VAL A 15 12.23 -14.25 41.02
N CYS A 16 11.90 -12.96 40.92
CA CYS A 16 12.55 -11.93 41.72
C CYS A 16 12.29 -12.06 43.22
N GLU A 17 11.06 -12.45 43.61
CA GLU A 17 10.60 -12.74 44.98
C GLU A 17 10.81 -11.64 46.04
N LYS A 18 11.38 -10.50 45.67
CA LYS A 18 11.55 -9.35 46.56
C LYS A 18 10.20 -8.93 47.12
N LYS A 19 10.13 -8.77 48.44
CA LYS A 19 8.95 -8.25 49.13
C LYS A 19 8.66 -6.82 48.66
N CYS A 20 7.42 -6.55 48.28
CA CYS A 20 6.96 -5.27 47.81
C CYS A 20 5.53 -4.97 48.30
N TYR A 21 5.19 -3.68 48.38
CA TYR A 21 3.85 -3.25 48.77
C TYR A 21 2.83 -3.31 47.61
N ARG A 22 3.30 -3.46 46.36
CA ARG A 22 2.47 -3.49 45.15
C ARG A 22 2.32 -4.92 44.64
N LYS A 23 1.13 -5.26 44.14
CA LYS A 23 0.86 -6.55 43.47
C LYS A 23 1.56 -6.67 42.11
N GLU A 24 1.74 -5.55 41.40
CA GLU A 24 2.33 -5.50 40.07
C GLU A 24 3.83 -5.86 40.05
N GLY A 25 4.54 -5.59 41.16
CA GLY A 25 5.95 -5.91 41.30
C GLY A 25 6.73 -4.92 42.17
N CYS A 26 8.02 -5.21 42.35
CA CYS A 26 8.91 -4.35 43.14
C CYS A 26 9.21 -3.02 42.42
N HIS A 27 9.86 -2.09 43.11
CA HIS A 27 10.21 -0.77 42.57
C HIS A 27 10.98 -0.80 41.23
N ILE A 28 11.72 -1.89 40.95
CA ILE A 28 12.45 -2.08 39.69
C ILE A 28 11.56 -2.69 38.60
N HIS A 29 10.58 -3.53 38.97
CA HIS A 29 9.84 -4.38 38.03
C HIS A 29 8.39 -3.97 37.80
N TRP A 30 7.83 -3.04 38.57
CA TRP A 30 6.41 -2.68 38.48
C TRP A 30 5.95 -2.16 37.11
N LYS A 31 6.82 -1.51 36.31
CA LYS A 31 6.53 -1.13 34.90
C LYS A 31 7.12 -2.09 33.87
N ARG A 32 7.77 -3.17 34.31
CA ARG A 32 8.48 -4.07 33.40
C ARG A 32 7.49 -5.06 32.83
N ARG A 33 7.47 -5.21 31.49
CA ARG A 33 6.63 -6.20 30.83
C ARG A 33 6.99 -7.60 31.31
N THR A 34 5.97 -8.39 31.65
CA THR A 34 6.10 -9.82 31.91
C THR A 34 6.70 -10.52 30.70
N ARG A 35 7.62 -11.45 30.94
CA ARG A 35 8.20 -12.26 29.88
C ARG A 35 7.21 -13.35 29.50
N ILE A 36 7.02 -13.56 28.19
CA ILE A 36 6.11 -14.57 27.65
C ILE A 36 6.99 -15.73 27.16
N PRO A 37 6.62 -17.00 27.39
CA PRO A 37 7.37 -18.13 26.83
C PRO A 37 7.33 -18.09 25.29
N CYS A 38 8.43 -18.49 24.66
CA CYS A 38 8.50 -18.63 23.21
C CYS A 38 7.52 -19.72 22.74
N GLY A 39 6.74 -19.44 21.70
CA GLY A 39 5.79 -20.42 21.15
C GLY A 39 6.42 -21.76 20.71
N ASP A 40 7.65 -21.73 20.18
CA ASP A 40 8.31 -22.94 19.66
C ASP A 40 9.16 -23.67 20.71
N CYS A 41 9.86 -22.96 21.60
CA CYS A 41 10.83 -23.56 22.52
C CYS A 41 10.56 -23.31 24.01
N GLY A 42 9.49 -22.59 24.36
CA GLY A 42 9.13 -22.32 25.76
C GLY A 42 10.04 -21.34 26.51
N ILE A 43 11.21 -20.99 25.96
CA ILE A 43 12.15 -20.04 26.59
C ILE A 43 11.48 -18.68 26.76
N LEU A 44 11.53 -18.13 27.98
CA LEU A 44 10.99 -16.81 28.29
C LEU A 44 11.64 -15.75 27.41
N THR A 45 10.82 -15.10 26.59
CA THR A 45 11.26 -14.08 25.64
C THR A 45 10.83 -12.69 26.09
N ALA A 46 11.68 -11.73 25.75
CA ALA A 46 11.42 -10.31 25.83
C ALA A 46 10.63 -9.77 24.62
N SER A 47 10.54 -10.57 23.55
CA SER A 47 9.95 -10.15 22.29
C SER A 47 8.46 -9.91 22.41
N SER A 48 7.98 -8.83 21.80
CA SER A 48 6.56 -8.54 21.67
C SER A 48 5.80 -9.60 20.87
N TYR A 49 6.50 -10.35 20.02
CA TYR A 49 5.89 -11.38 19.16
C TYR A 49 5.77 -12.74 19.84
N GLY A 50 6.16 -12.87 21.12
CA GLY A 50 6.14 -14.15 21.81
C GLY A 50 7.11 -15.18 21.22
N MET A 51 8.13 -14.73 20.47
CA MET A 51 9.18 -15.58 19.89
C MET A 51 10.55 -15.22 20.44
N CYS A 52 11.40 -16.21 20.67
CA CYS A 52 12.81 -15.97 20.99
C CYS A 52 13.57 -15.50 19.74
N THR A 53 14.75 -14.92 19.92
CA THR A 53 15.56 -14.38 18.81
C THR A 53 15.86 -15.41 17.72
N LYS A 54 16.10 -16.67 18.11
CA LYS A 54 16.35 -17.79 17.18
C LYS A 54 15.14 -18.10 16.29
N HIS A 55 13.93 -18.08 16.85
CA HIS A 55 12.70 -18.45 16.12
C HIS A 55 11.98 -17.25 15.49
N ALA A 56 12.29 -16.02 15.92
CA ALA A 56 11.63 -14.83 15.43
C ALA A 56 11.83 -14.61 13.92
N GLY A 57 12.97 -15.03 13.36
CA GLY A 57 13.29 -14.84 11.94
C GLY A 57 12.25 -15.43 10.98
N LYS A 58 11.74 -16.63 11.27
CA LYS A 58 10.70 -17.29 10.45
C LYS A 58 9.41 -16.48 10.41
N TYR A 59 8.99 -15.96 11.56
CA TYR A 59 7.76 -15.19 11.71
C TYR A 59 7.90 -13.80 11.07
N TYR A 60 9.04 -13.13 11.26
CA TYR A 60 9.33 -11.86 10.59
C TYR A 60 9.37 -12.01 9.08
N SER A 61 10.01 -13.06 8.56
CA SER A 61 10.07 -13.33 7.12
C SER A 61 8.66 -13.50 6.53
N LYS A 62 7.81 -14.31 7.19
CA LYS A 62 6.41 -14.51 6.78
C LYS A 62 5.60 -13.21 6.81
N ALA A 63 5.70 -12.43 7.89
CA ALA A 63 5.02 -11.14 8.00
C ALA A 63 5.50 -10.15 6.92
N ASN A 64 6.80 -10.11 6.66
CA ASN A 64 7.40 -9.26 5.65
C ASN A 64 6.95 -9.64 4.23
N TYR A 65 6.86 -10.94 3.92
CA TYR A 65 6.31 -11.42 2.64
C TYR A 65 4.90 -10.88 2.39
N TYR A 66 4.00 -10.99 3.37
CA TYR A 66 2.63 -10.48 3.21
C TYR A 66 2.60 -8.95 3.07
N LYS A 67 3.44 -8.23 3.84
CA LYS A 67 3.57 -6.77 3.73
C LYS A 67 4.00 -6.34 2.33
N ILE A 68 5.05 -6.96 1.79
CA ILE A 68 5.54 -6.68 0.44
C ILE A 68 4.47 -7.04 -0.60
N LYS A 69 3.80 -8.20 -0.47
CA LYS A 69 2.73 -8.62 -1.38
C LYS A 69 1.57 -7.61 -1.42
N LEU A 70 1.17 -7.06 -0.28
CA LEU A 70 0.15 -6.02 -0.21
C LEU A 70 0.62 -4.71 -0.83
N GLN A 71 1.88 -4.33 -0.62
CA GLN A 71 2.46 -3.14 -1.25
C GLN A 71 2.48 -3.28 -2.78
N LEU A 72 2.92 -4.42 -3.31
CA LEU A 72 2.94 -4.67 -4.75
C LEU A 72 1.53 -4.59 -5.37
N LYS A 73 0.51 -5.13 -4.69
CA LYS A 73 -0.89 -4.98 -5.14
C LYS A 73 -1.33 -3.52 -5.20
N LYS A 74 -1.02 -2.73 -4.16
CA LYS A 74 -1.33 -1.28 -4.14
C LYS A 74 -0.61 -0.53 -5.25
N TRP A 75 0.67 -0.83 -5.47
CA TRP A 75 1.46 -0.26 -6.56
C TRP A 75 0.87 -0.62 -7.93
N GLY A 76 0.44 -1.87 -8.13
CA GLY A 76 -0.25 -2.29 -9.35
C GLY A 76 -1.52 -1.48 -9.62
N GLN A 77 -2.37 -1.29 -8.59
CA GLN A 77 -3.59 -0.48 -8.69
C GLN A 77 -3.29 0.98 -9.02
N ILE A 78 -2.29 1.58 -8.35
CA ILE A 78 -1.87 2.96 -8.61
C ILE A 78 -1.32 3.09 -10.03
N SER A 79 -0.49 2.15 -10.48
CA SER A 79 0.07 2.15 -11.83
C SER A 79 -1.01 2.04 -12.89
N GLN A 80 -2.03 1.19 -12.69
CA GLN A 80 -3.18 1.09 -13.57
C GLN A 80 -3.97 2.39 -13.62
N ALA A 81 -4.26 3.00 -12.46
CA ALA A 81 -4.98 4.27 -12.40
C ALA A 81 -4.22 5.42 -13.11
N ILE A 82 -2.89 5.46 -12.98
CA ILE A 82 -2.05 6.43 -13.70
C ILE A 82 -2.14 6.20 -15.21
N GLN A 83 -2.07 4.94 -15.65
CA GLN A 83 -2.18 4.58 -17.06
C GLN A 83 -3.52 5.02 -17.64
N GLU A 84 -4.63 4.71 -16.97
CA GLU A 84 -5.97 5.14 -17.38
C GLU A 84 -6.10 6.67 -17.49
N LEU A 85 -5.49 7.42 -16.56
CA LEU A 85 -5.48 8.87 -16.61
C LEU A 85 -4.68 9.40 -17.81
N GLN A 86 -3.55 8.77 -18.14
CA GLN A 86 -2.77 9.12 -19.31
C GLN A 86 -3.55 8.83 -20.60
N ASP A 87 -4.22 7.68 -20.67
CA ASP A 87 -5.00 7.28 -21.84
C ASP A 87 -6.20 8.22 -22.04
N LYS A 88 -6.90 8.61 -20.97
CA LYS A 88 -7.95 9.65 -21.05
C LYS A 88 -7.44 10.99 -21.58
N LYS A 89 -6.24 11.41 -21.14
CA LYS A 89 -5.61 12.64 -21.65
C LYS A 89 -5.26 12.52 -23.14
N ARG A 90 -4.75 11.35 -23.57
CA ARG A 90 -4.47 11.06 -24.98
C ARG A 90 -5.75 11.08 -25.81
N ASP A 91 -6.81 10.43 -25.35
CA ASP A 91 -8.11 10.43 -26.02
C ASP A 91 -8.68 11.84 -26.15
N GLN A 92 -8.58 12.64 -25.08
CA GLN A 92 -9.01 14.03 -25.11
C GLN A 92 -8.19 14.85 -26.13
N ALA A 93 -6.86 14.69 -26.14
CA ALA A 93 -6.01 15.35 -27.12
C ALA A 93 -6.38 14.93 -28.55
N SER A 94 -6.60 13.63 -28.80
CA SER A 94 -7.04 13.12 -30.10
C SER A 94 -8.37 13.73 -30.53
N ARG A 95 -9.35 13.88 -29.62
CA ARG A 95 -10.64 14.53 -29.92
C ARG A 95 -10.47 15.98 -30.33
N VAL A 96 -9.68 16.75 -29.57
CA VAL A 96 -9.41 18.16 -29.87
C VAL A 96 -8.71 18.31 -31.22
N ILE A 97 -7.72 17.45 -31.51
CA ILE A 97 -7.03 17.46 -32.81
C ILE A 97 -8.01 17.13 -33.93
N GLN A 98 -8.84 16.10 -33.79
CA GLN A 98 -9.83 15.72 -34.79
C GLN A 98 -10.85 16.84 -35.06
N GLU A 99 -11.30 17.52 -34.01
CA GLU A 99 -12.22 18.66 -34.13
C GLU A 99 -11.56 19.81 -34.91
N TYR A 100 -10.33 20.17 -34.56
CA TYR A 100 -9.57 21.22 -35.25
C TYR A 100 -9.35 20.87 -36.73
N VAL A 101 -8.93 19.63 -37.02
CA VAL A 101 -8.73 19.14 -38.38
C VAL A 101 -10.05 19.15 -39.16
N ARG A 102 -11.16 18.70 -38.57
CA ARG A 102 -12.48 18.74 -39.21
C ARG A 102 -12.88 20.17 -39.54
N ASN A 103 -12.76 21.09 -38.59
CA ASN A 103 -13.10 22.50 -38.80
C ASN A 103 -12.24 23.11 -39.91
N TRP A 104 -10.95 22.80 -39.96
CA TRP A 104 -10.06 23.27 -41.03
C TRP A 104 -10.40 22.67 -42.41
N LEU A 105 -10.71 21.38 -42.48
CA LEU A 105 -11.05 20.68 -43.72
C LEU A 105 -12.35 21.19 -44.37
N TYR A 106 -13.37 21.43 -43.55
CA TYR A 106 -14.74 21.73 -43.99
C TYR A 106 -15.11 23.22 -43.93
N ARG A 107 -14.18 24.13 -43.59
CA ARG A 107 -14.45 25.57 -43.65
C ARG A 107 -14.74 26.03 -45.09
N PRO A 108 -15.51 27.13 -45.30
CA PRO A 108 -15.68 27.73 -46.61
C PRO A 108 -14.34 28.03 -47.30
N GLY A 109 -14.19 27.67 -48.57
CA GLY A 109 -12.91 27.73 -49.30
C GLY A 109 -11.82 26.76 -48.79
N GLY A 110 -12.16 25.88 -47.85
CA GLY A 110 -11.31 24.81 -47.35
C GLY A 110 -11.14 23.66 -48.36
N PRO A 111 -10.16 22.76 -48.13
CA PRO A 111 -9.78 21.73 -49.11
C PRO A 111 -10.93 20.80 -49.50
N MET A 112 -11.75 20.36 -48.54
CA MET A 112 -12.88 19.46 -48.83
C MET A 112 -14.05 20.21 -49.47
N MET A 113 -14.37 21.41 -48.99
CA MET A 113 -15.46 22.23 -49.56
C MET A 113 -15.16 22.62 -51.01
N LYS A 114 -13.94 23.06 -51.31
CA LYS A 114 -13.51 23.33 -52.70
C LYS A 114 -13.68 22.12 -53.62
N LYS A 115 -13.36 20.93 -53.12
CA LYS A 115 -13.53 19.68 -53.88
C LYS A 115 -15.00 19.34 -54.10
N ALA A 116 -15.87 19.59 -53.12
CA ALA A 116 -17.31 19.39 -53.21
C ALA A 116 -17.97 20.38 -54.18
N GLU A 117 -17.62 21.67 -54.07
CA GLU A 117 -18.06 22.72 -54.99
C GLU A 117 -17.68 22.40 -56.43
N ALA A 118 -16.40 22.04 -56.68
CA ALA A 118 -15.94 21.66 -58.01
C ALA A 118 -16.74 20.47 -58.58
N ARG A 119 -17.05 19.46 -57.76
CA ARG A 119 -17.89 18.32 -58.18
C ARG A 119 -19.31 18.76 -58.53
N PHE A 120 -19.91 19.61 -57.70
CA PHE A 120 -21.26 20.13 -57.92
C PHE A 120 -21.38 20.83 -59.28
N TYR A 121 -20.45 21.74 -59.60
CA TYR A 121 -20.43 22.44 -60.88
C TYR A 121 -20.21 21.48 -62.07
N ILE A 122 -19.35 20.47 -61.94
CA ILE A 122 -19.14 19.44 -62.98
C ILE A 122 -20.41 18.61 -63.23
N THR A 123 -21.18 18.28 -62.18
CA THR A 123 -22.47 17.57 -62.35
C THR A 123 -23.55 18.45 -62.94
N ALA A 124 -23.62 19.72 -62.53
CA ALA A 124 -24.62 20.67 -63.03
C ALA A 124 -24.41 21.01 -64.52
N SER A 125 -23.17 20.99 -65.01
CA SER A 125 -22.85 21.24 -66.41
C SER A 125 -23.03 20.01 -67.34
N ARG A 126 -23.38 18.85 -66.78
CA ARG A 126 -23.65 17.61 -67.51
C ARG A 126 -25.14 17.32 -67.72
N GLN A 127 -26.04 18.15 -67.19
CA GLN A 127 -27.48 18.14 -67.48
C GLN A 127 -27.79 19.07 -68.66
#